data_AF-A0A1F3LLJ0-F1
#
_entry.id   AF-A0A1F3LLJ0-F1
#
_cell.length_a   1.000
_cell.length_b   1.000
_cell.length_c   1.000
_cell.angle_alpha   90.00
_cell.angle_beta   90.00
_cell.angle_gamma   90.00
#
_symmetry.space_group_name_H-M   'P 1'
#
loop_
_entity.id
_entity.type
_entity.pdbx_description
1 polymer ?
#
loop_
_entity_poly.entity_id
_entity_poly.type
_entity_poly.pdbx_seq_one_letter_code
_entity_poly.pdbx_strand_id
1 'polypeptide(L)'
;MFTACGVIGLGISTGQPGYGYGDENPQWAPPYYSGARYYYLPDIECYYDLSNRNFIYLNDGRWFYTQNMPSMYSSFDLYNSFAIVLDINVYQPWMHHQYYVSHYPRYYYRDYYDHSNFPYVRGFNENRRSAIYWGENDRHRARKWDDENVRKNRNFNYSKEDRQQQQNWNNQNQGVRRENQEFNRQNQDANRQIQDINRQNQDVNRQNQNVNQQNQDVNRRNQEYNRQNQDVKRQNTENNRPPVTTQQGDRNEKTNYYGKPIGNSVKVRKEMQNREQQQKADAKKNADQKRNAEVKRNSEQKQKAETKKTETKKSEEKNKEKKESGSVYRR
;
A
#
# COMPACT_ATOMS: atom_id res chain seq x y z
N MET A 1 34.73 -39.36 -26.33
CA MET A 1 34.27 -39.55 -27.71
C MET A 1 32.91 -38.86 -27.86
N PHE A 2 32.87 -37.90 -28.78
CA PHE A 2 31.73 -37.28 -29.47
C PHE A 2 30.56 -36.67 -28.68
N THR A 3 30.68 -35.35 -28.57
CA THR A 3 29.66 -34.30 -28.72
C THR A 3 28.51 -34.71 -29.66
N ALA A 4 27.26 -34.57 -29.20
CA ALA A 4 26.08 -34.57 -30.06
C ALA A 4 25.41 -33.19 -29.94
N CYS A 5 25.59 -32.37 -30.96
CA CYS A 5 24.91 -31.08 -31.14
C CYS A 5 23.42 -31.34 -31.37
N GLY A 6 22.57 -30.81 -30.48
CA GLY A 6 21.12 -30.75 -30.69
C GLY A 6 20.79 -29.77 -31.80
N VAL A 7 20.02 -30.24 -32.78
CA VAL A 7 19.56 -29.50 -33.95
C VAL A 7 18.70 -28.31 -33.51
N ILE A 8 19.16 -27.10 -33.80
CA ILE A 8 18.37 -25.87 -33.64
C ILE A 8 17.40 -25.79 -34.81
N GLY A 9 16.12 -26.03 -34.55
CA GLY A 9 15.05 -25.68 -35.48
C GLY A 9 14.89 -24.16 -35.51
N LEU A 10 15.42 -23.51 -36.55
CA LEU A 10 15.20 -22.08 -36.80
C LEU A 10 13.78 -21.87 -37.32
N GLY A 11 12.87 -21.50 -36.41
CA GLY A 11 11.59 -20.91 -36.76
C GLY A 11 11.81 -19.52 -37.37
N ILE A 12 11.24 -19.30 -38.55
CA ILE A 12 11.40 -18.09 -39.35
C ILE A 12 10.72 -16.93 -38.61
N SER A 13 11.53 -16.00 -38.10
CA SER A 13 11.07 -14.72 -37.52
C SER A 13 10.52 -13.86 -38.65
N THR A 14 9.19 -13.81 -38.76
CA THR A 14 8.52 -12.77 -39.55
C THR A 14 8.45 -11.53 -38.66
N GLY A 15 9.31 -10.56 -38.98
CA GLY A 15 9.48 -9.34 -38.21
C GLY A 15 8.17 -8.58 -38.02
N GLN A 16 7.77 -8.45 -36.75
CA GLN A 16 6.90 -7.41 -36.22
C GLN A 16 7.50 -6.99 -34.87
N PRO A 17 7.69 -5.70 -34.57
CA PRO A 17 8.17 -5.26 -33.26
C PRO A 17 7.03 -5.35 -32.25
N GLY A 18 6.62 -6.58 -31.91
CA GLY A 18 5.58 -6.87 -30.93
C GLY A 18 6.21 -7.53 -29.72
N TYR A 19 5.98 -6.97 -28.54
CA TYR A 19 6.32 -7.58 -27.25
C TYR A 19 5.70 -8.98 -27.18
N GLY A 20 6.48 -10.01 -27.51
CA GLY A 20 6.00 -11.38 -27.63
C GLY A 20 6.72 -12.29 -26.66
N TYR A 21 5.99 -12.94 -25.76
CA TYR A 21 6.53 -13.90 -24.79
C TYR A 21 6.61 -15.33 -25.36
N GLY A 22 6.74 -15.47 -26.69
CA GLY A 22 6.70 -16.78 -27.37
C GLY A 22 7.81 -17.72 -26.92
N ASP A 23 9.05 -17.22 -26.87
CA ASP A 23 10.22 -17.97 -26.39
C ASP A 23 10.23 -18.15 -24.87
N GLU A 24 9.37 -17.40 -24.18
CA GLU A 24 9.26 -17.36 -22.72
C GLU A 24 8.10 -18.21 -22.20
N ASN A 25 7.33 -18.81 -23.10
CA ASN A 25 6.14 -19.57 -22.76
C ASN A 25 6.52 -20.84 -21.98
N PRO A 26 5.98 -21.05 -20.76
CA PRO A 26 6.27 -22.24 -19.98
C PRO A 26 5.86 -23.52 -20.71
N GLN A 27 6.63 -24.60 -20.52
CA GLN A 27 6.35 -25.90 -21.13
C GLN A 27 4.97 -26.47 -20.74
N TRP A 28 4.49 -26.16 -19.52
CA TRP A 28 3.17 -26.59 -19.06
C TRP A 28 2.03 -25.77 -19.65
N ALA A 29 2.29 -24.59 -20.26
CA ALA A 29 1.27 -23.67 -20.70
C ALA A 29 0.72 -24.01 -22.10
N PRO A 30 -0.51 -23.57 -22.44
CA PRO A 30 -1.07 -23.60 -23.79
C PRO A 30 -0.08 -23.10 -24.87
N PRO A 31 -0.24 -23.50 -26.15
CA PRO A 31 0.53 -22.89 -27.23
C PRO A 31 0.44 -21.36 -27.16
N TYR A 32 1.57 -20.68 -27.28
CA TYR A 32 1.63 -19.24 -27.15
C TYR A 32 0.85 -18.57 -28.30
N TYR A 33 0.12 -17.51 -27.96
CA TYR A 33 -0.55 -16.64 -28.92
C TYR A 33 -0.06 -15.21 -28.76
N SER A 34 0.10 -14.50 -29.88
CA SER A 34 0.44 -13.08 -29.84
C SER A 34 -0.58 -12.29 -29.01
N GLY A 35 -0.08 -11.48 -28.07
CA GLY A 35 -0.90 -10.72 -27.14
C GLY A 35 -1.28 -11.46 -25.85
N ALA A 36 -0.81 -12.70 -25.65
CA ALA A 36 -0.97 -13.39 -24.38
C ALA A 36 -0.04 -12.80 -23.30
N ARG A 37 -0.57 -12.49 -22.13
CA ARG A 37 0.21 -12.03 -20.97
C ARG A 37 -0.06 -12.82 -19.70
N TYR A 38 -1.30 -13.21 -19.46
CA TYR A 38 -1.63 -13.99 -18.27
C TYR A 38 -2.27 -15.31 -18.67
N TYR A 39 -1.94 -16.37 -17.92
CA TYR A 39 -2.72 -17.60 -17.89
C TYR A 39 -3.50 -17.65 -16.60
N TYR A 40 -4.82 -17.73 -16.69
CA TYR A 40 -5.68 -17.96 -15.54
C TYR A 40 -6.05 -19.45 -15.45
N LEU A 41 -5.80 -20.03 -14.28
CA LEU A 41 -6.03 -21.43 -13.93
C LEU A 41 -7.26 -21.49 -13.00
N PRO A 42 -8.47 -21.70 -13.54
CA PRO A 42 -9.71 -21.63 -12.77
C PRO A 42 -9.78 -22.65 -11.63
N ASP A 43 -9.24 -23.86 -11.81
CA ASP A 43 -9.28 -24.94 -10.81
C ASP A 43 -8.64 -24.56 -9.47
N ILE A 44 -7.61 -23.72 -9.49
CA ILE A 44 -6.87 -23.28 -8.31
C ILE A 44 -6.93 -21.75 -8.13
N GLU A 45 -7.81 -21.08 -8.87
CA GLU A 45 -8.00 -19.62 -8.86
C GLU A 45 -6.69 -18.82 -8.94
N CYS A 46 -5.73 -19.34 -9.72
CA CYS A 46 -4.37 -18.81 -9.79
C CYS A 46 -4.12 -18.17 -11.17
N TYR A 47 -3.35 -17.09 -11.20
CA TYR A 47 -2.86 -16.49 -12.44
C TYR A 47 -1.38 -16.77 -12.60
N TYR A 48 -0.90 -16.88 -13.83
CA TYR A 48 0.51 -16.89 -14.15
C TYR A 48 0.82 -15.70 -15.05
N ASP A 49 1.73 -14.83 -14.62
CA ASP A 49 2.20 -13.69 -15.40
C ASP A 49 3.40 -14.10 -16.25
N LEU A 50 3.22 -14.11 -17.58
CA LEU A 50 4.29 -14.43 -18.53
C LEU A 50 5.45 -13.42 -18.45
N SER A 51 5.17 -12.16 -18.15
CA SER A 51 6.20 -11.12 -18.11
C SER A 51 7.11 -11.24 -16.91
N ASN A 52 6.53 -11.54 -15.74
CA ASN A 52 7.26 -11.59 -14.48
C ASN A 52 7.62 -13.03 -14.07
N ARG A 53 7.10 -14.04 -14.79
CA ARG A 53 7.27 -15.48 -14.54
C ARG A 53 6.85 -15.89 -13.13
N ASN A 54 5.79 -15.27 -12.64
CA ASN A 54 5.27 -15.50 -11.30
C ASN A 54 3.85 -16.05 -11.37
N PHE A 55 3.58 -17.03 -10.54
CA PHE A 55 2.24 -17.37 -10.10
C PHE A 55 1.73 -16.30 -9.13
N ILE A 56 0.46 -15.94 -9.31
CA ILE A 56 -0.28 -14.98 -8.52
C ILE A 56 -1.50 -15.71 -7.98
N TYR A 57 -1.53 -15.91 -6.68
CA TYR A 57 -2.55 -16.72 -6.02
C TYR A 57 -3.15 -15.98 -4.83
N LEU A 58 -4.39 -16.30 -4.53
CA LEU A 58 -5.09 -15.73 -3.39
C LEU A 58 -4.79 -16.57 -2.15
N ASN A 59 -4.13 -15.96 -1.18
CA ASN A 59 -4.00 -16.53 0.15
C ASN A 59 -4.38 -15.47 1.17
N ASP A 60 -5.20 -15.84 2.13
CA ASP A 60 -5.63 -14.93 3.20
C ASP A 60 -6.27 -13.62 2.77
N GLY A 61 -7.05 -13.67 1.68
CA GLY A 61 -7.67 -12.47 1.10
C GLY A 61 -6.67 -11.49 0.48
N ARG A 62 -5.40 -11.89 0.34
CA ARG A 62 -4.32 -11.11 -0.25
C ARG A 62 -3.72 -11.87 -1.44
N TRP A 63 -3.32 -11.12 -2.45
CA TRP A 63 -2.66 -11.68 -3.62
C TRP A 63 -1.16 -11.76 -3.38
N PHE A 64 -0.63 -12.98 -3.49
CA PHE A 64 0.80 -13.26 -3.35
C PHE A 64 1.41 -13.60 -4.69
N TYR A 65 2.70 -13.30 -4.83
CA TYR A 65 3.49 -13.55 -6.04
C TYR A 65 4.60 -14.54 -5.71
N THR A 66 4.73 -15.60 -6.49
CA THR A 66 5.77 -16.61 -6.31
C THR A 66 6.24 -17.12 -7.66
N GLN A 67 7.54 -17.42 -7.80
CA GLN A 67 8.08 -17.98 -9.04
C GLN A 67 7.64 -19.43 -9.26
N ASN A 68 7.51 -20.19 -8.16
CA ASN A 68 7.13 -21.59 -8.18
C ASN A 68 5.71 -21.76 -7.67
N MET A 69 5.05 -22.83 -8.10
CA MET A 69 3.71 -23.17 -7.64
C MET A 69 3.65 -23.21 -6.09
N PRO A 70 2.67 -22.53 -5.46
CA PRO A 70 2.49 -22.56 -4.01
C PRO A 70 2.42 -23.99 -3.49
N SER A 71 2.98 -24.26 -2.31
CA SER A 71 2.97 -25.61 -1.70
C SER A 71 1.55 -26.16 -1.52
N MET A 72 0.58 -25.28 -1.23
CA MET A 72 -0.85 -25.62 -1.15
C MET A 72 -1.42 -26.19 -2.45
N TYR A 73 -0.81 -25.90 -3.60
CA TYR A 73 -1.20 -26.42 -4.91
C TYR A 73 -0.14 -27.37 -5.50
N SER A 74 0.80 -27.88 -4.70
CA SER A 74 1.91 -28.71 -5.19
C SER A 74 1.47 -30.01 -5.90
N SER A 75 0.29 -30.52 -5.58
CA SER A 75 -0.31 -31.70 -6.23
C SER A 75 -1.08 -31.38 -7.51
N PHE A 76 -1.22 -30.11 -7.87
CA PHE A 76 -1.97 -29.70 -9.05
C PHE A 76 -1.18 -29.95 -10.34
N ASP A 77 -1.81 -30.65 -11.28
CA ASP A 77 -1.21 -30.95 -12.58
C ASP A 77 -1.37 -29.77 -13.55
N LEU A 78 -0.39 -28.86 -13.53
CA LEU A 78 -0.32 -27.74 -14.47
C LEU A 78 -0.30 -28.19 -15.94
N TYR A 79 0.34 -29.33 -16.21
CA TYR A 79 0.60 -29.78 -17.57
C TYR A 79 -0.71 -30.10 -18.28
N ASN A 80 -1.65 -30.76 -17.61
CA ASN A 80 -2.92 -31.23 -18.20
C ASN A 80 -4.14 -30.40 -17.76
N SER A 81 -3.91 -29.28 -17.08
CA SER A 81 -4.97 -28.37 -16.63
C SER A 81 -5.61 -27.56 -17.76
N PHE A 82 -6.85 -27.14 -17.55
CA PHE A 82 -7.51 -26.14 -18.38
C PHE A 82 -6.97 -24.74 -18.05
N ALA A 83 -6.61 -23.97 -19.06
CA ALA A 83 -6.09 -22.61 -18.87
C ALA A 83 -6.83 -21.58 -19.74
N ILE A 84 -7.04 -20.39 -19.18
CA ILE A 84 -7.63 -19.25 -19.87
C ILE A 84 -6.51 -18.26 -20.18
N VAL A 85 -6.36 -17.90 -21.45
CA VAL A 85 -5.33 -16.96 -21.92
C VAL A 85 -5.92 -15.56 -21.93
N LEU A 86 -5.24 -14.62 -21.28
CA LEU A 86 -5.65 -13.23 -21.14
C LEU A 86 -4.70 -12.27 -21.86
N ASP A 87 -5.27 -11.15 -22.27
CA ASP A 87 -4.63 -10.13 -23.07
C ASP A 87 -3.52 -9.37 -22.31
N ILE A 88 -2.49 -8.94 -23.03
CA ILE A 88 -1.47 -7.99 -22.58
C ILE A 88 -2.05 -6.66 -22.10
N ASN A 89 -3.21 -6.26 -22.63
CA ASN A 89 -3.94 -5.06 -22.26
C ASN A 89 -4.72 -5.19 -20.94
N VAL A 90 -4.91 -6.41 -20.44
CA VAL A 90 -5.56 -6.63 -19.15
C VAL A 90 -4.57 -6.26 -18.04
N TYR A 91 -4.88 -5.24 -17.25
CA TYR A 91 -4.02 -4.85 -16.14
C TYR A 91 -4.47 -5.55 -14.85
N GLN A 92 -3.56 -6.35 -14.26
CA GLN A 92 -3.75 -6.99 -12.95
C GLN A 92 -5.11 -7.69 -12.77
N PRO A 93 -5.41 -8.74 -13.55
CA PRO A 93 -6.73 -9.36 -13.56
C PRO A 93 -7.21 -9.86 -12.20
N TRP A 94 -6.28 -10.24 -11.32
CA TRP A 94 -6.57 -10.67 -9.95
C TRP A 94 -7.20 -9.57 -9.08
N MET A 95 -6.96 -8.29 -9.34
CA MET A 95 -7.61 -7.17 -8.64
C MET A 95 -9.10 -7.06 -8.96
N HIS A 96 -9.51 -7.63 -10.10
CA HIS A 96 -10.90 -7.75 -10.53
C HIS A 96 -11.31 -9.22 -10.68
N HIS A 97 -10.75 -10.11 -9.84
CA HIS A 97 -10.93 -11.55 -9.95
C HIS A 97 -12.40 -11.97 -10.07
N GLN A 98 -13.28 -11.43 -9.23
CA GLN A 98 -14.72 -11.72 -9.25
C GLN A 98 -15.40 -11.35 -10.58
N TYR A 99 -14.98 -10.23 -11.20
CA TYR A 99 -15.49 -9.83 -12.50
C TYR A 99 -15.06 -10.83 -13.58
N TYR A 100 -13.78 -11.20 -13.59
CA TYR A 100 -13.24 -12.13 -14.57
C TYR A 100 -13.85 -13.54 -14.44
N VAL A 101 -13.90 -14.10 -13.23
CA VAL A 101 -14.54 -15.40 -12.96
C VAL A 101 -16.00 -15.43 -13.41
N SER A 102 -16.73 -14.33 -13.25
CA SER A 102 -18.15 -14.28 -13.62
C SER A 102 -18.38 -14.12 -15.13
N HIS A 103 -17.49 -13.43 -15.85
CA HIS A 103 -17.66 -13.06 -17.26
C HIS A 103 -16.96 -13.98 -18.25
N TYR A 104 -15.96 -14.76 -17.83
CA TYR A 104 -15.38 -15.75 -18.73
C TYR A 104 -16.45 -16.74 -19.19
N PRO A 105 -16.38 -17.23 -20.43
CA PRO A 105 -17.31 -18.21 -20.93
C PRO A 105 -17.21 -19.51 -20.12
N ARG A 106 -18.06 -19.62 -19.09
CA ARG A 106 -18.12 -20.76 -18.17
C ARG A 106 -18.40 -22.06 -18.90
N TYR A 107 -19.00 -21.98 -20.10
CA TYR A 107 -19.28 -23.16 -20.89
C TYR A 107 -18.00 -23.86 -21.33
N TYR A 108 -16.92 -23.19 -21.76
CA TYR A 108 -15.69 -23.92 -22.14
C TYR A 108 -15.05 -24.64 -20.97
N TYR A 109 -15.06 -24.02 -19.80
CA TYR A 109 -14.57 -24.64 -18.58
C TYR A 109 -15.45 -25.85 -18.21
N ARG A 110 -16.77 -25.69 -18.15
CA ARG A 110 -17.70 -26.77 -17.82
C ARG A 110 -17.62 -27.90 -18.85
N ASP A 111 -17.60 -27.56 -20.13
CA ASP A 111 -17.58 -28.50 -21.25
C ASP A 111 -16.25 -29.28 -21.31
N TYR A 112 -15.17 -28.72 -20.77
CA TYR A 112 -13.90 -29.43 -20.64
C TYR A 112 -13.96 -30.57 -19.60
N TYR A 113 -14.66 -30.36 -18.47
CA TYR A 113 -14.82 -31.39 -17.44
C TYR A 113 -16.03 -32.30 -17.66
N ASP A 114 -16.98 -31.91 -18.51
CA ASP A 114 -18.13 -32.75 -18.86
C ASP A 114 -17.88 -33.70 -20.04
N HIS A 115 -16.69 -33.60 -20.66
CA HIS A 115 -16.22 -34.39 -21.80
C HIS A 115 -17.09 -34.30 -23.06
N SER A 116 -18.12 -33.46 -23.09
CA SER A 116 -19.28 -33.63 -23.97
C SER A 116 -19.15 -32.90 -25.29
N ASN A 117 -18.57 -31.70 -25.30
CA ASN A 117 -18.85 -30.74 -26.37
C ASN A 117 -17.67 -30.55 -27.33
N PHE A 118 -16.43 -30.66 -26.84
CA PHE A 118 -15.25 -30.38 -27.65
C PHE A 118 -14.10 -31.35 -27.35
N PRO A 119 -13.72 -32.22 -28.30
CA PRO A 119 -12.56 -33.09 -28.11
C PRO A 119 -11.27 -32.26 -28.09
N TYR A 120 -10.31 -32.70 -27.30
CA TYR A 120 -8.95 -32.13 -27.26
C TYR A 120 -8.87 -30.64 -26.88
N VAL A 121 -9.88 -30.09 -26.20
CA VAL A 121 -9.75 -28.73 -25.65
C VAL A 121 -8.66 -28.72 -24.58
N ARG A 122 -7.90 -27.63 -24.53
CA ARG A 122 -6.86 -27.36 -23.55
C ARG A 122 -7.11 -26.06 -22.80
N GLY A 123 -7.91 -25.17 -23.36
CA GLY A 123 -8.11 -23.86 -22.78
C GLY A 123 -9.02 -22.99 -23.61
N PHE A 124 -9.09 -21.73 -23.20
CA PHE A 124 -9.80 -20.69 -23.93
C PHE A 124 -8.92 -19.47 -24.13
N ASN A 125 -8.93 -18.91 -25.33
CA ASN A 125 -8.24 -17.66 -25.63
C ASN A 125 -9.25 -16.52 -25.59
N GLU A 126 -9.16 -15.66 -24.57
CA GLU A 126 -10.06 -14.53 -24.41
C GLU A 126 -9.88 -13.49 -25.53
N ASN A 127 -8.64 -13.26 -25.97
CA ASN A 127 -8.32 -12.27 -27.01
C ASN A 127 -8.96 -12.64 -28.34
N ARG A 128 -8.93 -13.92 -28.70
CA ARG A 128 -9.51 -14.47 -29.94
C ARG A 128 -10.95 -14.95 -29.80
N ARG A 129 -11.45 -14.99 -28.56
CA ARG A 129 -12.74 -15.56 -28.19
C ARG A 129 -12.96 -16.98 -28.74
N SER A 130 -11.92 -17.81 -28.65
CA SER A 130 -11.93 -19.15 -29.24
C SER A 130 -11.31 -20.19 -28.30
N ALA A 131 -11.77 -21.44 -28.39
CA ALA A 131 -11.13 -22.56 -27.72
C ALA A 131 -9.68 -22.74 -28.20
N ILE A 132 -8.85 -23.26 -27.30
CA ILE A 132 -7.49 -23.69 -27.56
C ILE A 132 -7.50 -25.20 -27.47
N TYR A 133 -6.84 -25.86 -28.43
CA TYR A 133 -6.78 -27.31 -28.52
C TYR A 133 -5.36 -27.82 -28.27
N TRP A 134 -5.28 -29.08 -27.84
CA TRP A 134 -4.03 -29.82 -27.84
C TRP A 134 -3.46 -29.91 -29.26
N GLY A 135 -2.15 -29.71 -29.38
CA GLY A 135 -1.43 -29.99 -30.63
C GLY A 135 -1.57 -31.46 -31.00
N GLU A 136 -1.44 -31.78 -32.29
CA GLU A 136 -1.66 -33.14 -32.80
C GLU A 136 -0.85 -34.21 -32.06
N ASN A 137 0.42 -33.93 -31.79
CA ASN A 137 1.33 -34.82 -31.05
C ASN A 137 0.95 -34.98 -29.57
N ASP A 138 0.27 -34.00 -28.98
CA ASP A 138 -0.09 -33.95 -27.57
C ASP A 138 -1.54 -34.38 -27.29
N ARG A 139 -2.31 -34.76 -28.31
CA ARG A 139 -3.73 -35.15 -28.14
C ARG A 139 -3.92 -36.33 -27.17
N HIS A 140 -2.90 -37.17 -26.99
CA HIS A 140 -2.90 -38.27 -26.03
C HIS A 140 -2.99 -37.80 -24.56
N ARG A 141 -2.62 -36.54 -24.29
CA ARG A 141 -2.70 -35.90 -22.96
C ARG A 141 -4.07 -35.30 -22.69
N ALA A 142 -4.85 -35.09 -23.73
CA ALA A 142 -6.20 -34.58 -23.59
C ALA A 142 -7.06 -35.58 -22.81
N ARG A 143 -8.02 -35.04 -22.06
CA ARG A 143 -9.05 -35.86 -21.43
C ARG A 143 -9.79 -36.68 -22.49
N LYS A 144 -10.19 -37.89 -22.10
CA LYS A 144 -10.96 -38.79 -22.96
C LYS A 144 -12.29 -38.12 -23.28
N TRP A 145 -12.56 -37.93 -24.56
CA TRP A 145 -13.83 -37.38 -25.02
C TRP A 145 -14.93 -38.46 -24.99
N ASP A 146 -16.11 -38.09 -24.50
CA ASP A 146 -17.34 -38.91 -24.59
C ASP A 146 -18.50 -38.04 -25.07
N ASP A 147 -19.35 -38.58 -25.96
CA ASP A 147 -20.57 -37.90 -26.39
C ASP A 147 -21.80 -38.37 -25.61
N GLU A 148 -21.61 -39.10 -24.50
CA GLU A 148 -22.68 -39.68 -23.71
C GLU A 148 -23.52 -38.58 -23.04
N ASN A 149 -22.87 -37.53 -22.55
CA ASN A 149 -23.54 -36.37 -21.95
C ASN A 149 -24.35 -35.55 -22.96
N VAL A 150 -23.90 -35.46 -24.22
CA VAL A 150 -24.67 -34.81 -25.31
C VAL A 150 -25.95 -35.61 -25.60
N ARG A 151 -25.84 -36.93 -25.66
CA ARG A 151 -26.98 -37.83 -25.89
C ARG A 151 -28.00 -37.82 -24.75
N LYS A 152 -27.58 -37.54 -23.51
CA LYS A 152 -28.44 -37.48 -22.31
C LYS A 152 -29.00 -36.08 -21.99
N ASN A 153 -29.19 -35.24 -23.00
CA ASN A 153 -29.74 -33.88 -22.87
C ASN A 153 -28.96 -32.99 -21.88
N ARG A 154 -27.62 -33.13 -21.82
CA ARG A 154 -26.74 -32.36 -20.93
C ARG A 154 -27.16 -32.43 -19.45
N ASN A 155 -27.75 -33.55 -19.01
CA ASN A 155 -28.03 -33.79 -17.60
C ASN A 155 -26.71 -34.09 -16.88
N PHE A 156 -26.01 -33.00 -16.57
CA PHE A 156 -24.63 -32.97 -16.13
C PHE A 156 -24.42 -33.70 -14.81
N ASN A 157 -23.60 -34.75 -14.86
CA ASN A 157 -23.05 -35.41 -13.68
C ASN A 157 -21.53 -35.44 -13.81
N TYR A 158 -20.83 -34.81 -12.88
CA TYR A 158 -19.39 -34.98 -12.73
C TYR A 158 -19.04 -36.48 -12.65
N SER A 159 -17.98 -36.89 -13.35
CA SER A 159 -17.37 -38.21 -13.17
C SER A 159 -17.03 -38.42 -11.69
N LYS A 160 -16.87 -39.68 -11.26
CA LYS A 160 -16.51 -39.96 -9.85
C LYS A 160 -15.17 -39.33 -9.50
N GLU A 161 -14.24 -39.35 -10.45
CA GLU A 161 -12.89 -38.83 -10.36
C GLU A 161 -12.90 -37.30 -10.26
N ASP A 162 -13.66 -36.60 -11.12
CA ASP A 162 -13.79 -35.15 -11.07
C ASP A 162 -14.51 -34.68 -9.81
N ARG A 163 -15.53 -35.42 -9.37
CA ARG A 163 -16.22 -35.16 -8.10
C ARG A 163 -15.26 -35.33 -6.93
N GLN A 164 -14.38 -36.33 -6.97
CA GLN A 164 -13.38 -36.56 -5.92
C GLN A 164 -12.29 -35.48 -5.94
N GLN A 165 -11.81 -35.05 -7.10
CA GLN A 165 -10.88 -33.92 -7.21
C GLN A 165 -11.52 -32.62 -6.69
N GLN A 166 -12.76 -32.33 -7.07
CA GLN A 166 -13.50 -31.16 -6.60
C GLN A 166 -13.73 -31.21 -5.07
N GLN A 167 -14.03 -32.39 -4.52
CA GLN A 167 -14.17 -32.58 -3.07
C GLN A 167 -12.84 -32.44 -2.33
N ASN A 168 -11.76 -33.04 -2.85
CA ASN A 168 -10.42 -32.91 -2.28
C ASN A 168 -9.97 -31.46 -2.28
N TRP A 169 -10.18 -30.75 -3.39
CA TRP A 169 -9.90 -29.32 -3.50
C TRP A 169 -10.75 -28.51 -2.51
N ASN A 170 -12.06 -28.75 -2.43
CA ASN A 170 -12.93 -28.07 -1.48
C ASN A 170 -12.52 -28.32 -0.02
N ASN A 171 -12.10 -29.54 0.33
CA ASN A 171 -11.66 -29.90 1.68
C ASN A 171 -10.32 -29.23 2.02
N GLN A 172 -9.37 -29.24 1.08
CA GLN A 172 -8.07 -28.58 1.27
C GLN A 172 -8.24 -27.06 1.40
N ASN A 173 -9.10 -26.47 0.57
CA ASN A 173 -9.39 -25.04 0.57
C ASN A 173 -10.25 -24.63 1.80
N GLN A 174 -11.07 -25.55 2.35
CA GLN A 174 -11.73 -25.34 3.64
C GLN A 174 -10.74 -25.24 4.81
N GLY A 175 -9.66 -26.02 4.81
CA GLY A 175 -8.59 -25.90 5.81
C GLY A 175 -7.96 -24.51 5.79
N VAL A 176 -7.56 -24.06 4.60
CA VAL A 176 -6.98 -22.72 4.38
C VAL A 176 -7.97 -21.61 4.76
N ARG A 177 -9.27 -21.77 4.47
CA ARG A 177 -10.32 -20.81 4.88
C ARG A 177 -10.51 -20.74 6.39
N ARG A 178 -10.40 -21.86 7.11
CA ARG A 178 -10.52 -21.89 8.59
C ARG A 178 -9.31 -21.25 9.26
N GLU A 179 -8.11 -21.62 8.82
CA GLU A 179 -6.85 -21.02 9.28
C GLU A 179 -6.88 -19.50 9.06
N ASN A 180 -7.42 -19.07 7.93
CA ASN A 180 -7.65 -17.67 7.63
C ASN A 180 -8.59 -16.93 8.57
N GLN A 181 -9.71 -17.56 8.92
CA GLN A 181 -10.65 -16.97 9.85
C GLN A 181 -10.03 -16.82 11.23
N GLU A 182 -9.19 -17.78 11.62
CA GLU A 182 -8.47 -17.76 12.90
C GLU A 182 -7.39 -16.69 12.93
N PHE A 183 -6.57 -16.57 11.88
CA PHE A 183 -5.59 -15.49 11.75
C PHE A 183 -6.23 -14.10 11.74
N ASN A 184 -7.38 -13.94 11.09
CA ASN A 184 -8.13 -12.68 11.12
C ASN A 184 -8.66 -12.34 12.52
N ARG A 185 -9.13 -13.34 13.29
CA ARG A 185 -9.52 -13.13 14.70
C ARG A 185 -8.33 -12.69 15.54
N GLN A 186 -7.19 -13.35 15.40
CA GLN A 186 -5.96 -13.00 16.12
C GLN A 186 -5.51 -11.56 15.81
N ASN A 187 -5.58 -11.13 14.56
CA ASN A 187 -5.28 -9.74 14.20
C ASN A 187 -6.28 -8.74 14.80
N GLN A 188 -7.57 -9.08 14.87
CA GLN A 188 -8.56 -8.24 15.55
C GLN A 188 -8.28 -8.15 17.05
N ASP A 189 -7.87 -9.24 17.69
CA ASP A 189 -7.49 -9.27 19.10
C ASP A 189 -6.24 -8.44 19.37
N ALA A 190 -5.22 -8.55 18.53
CA ALA A 190 -4.02 -7.71 18.62
C ALA A 190 -4.36 -6.21 18.50
N ASN A 191 -5.25 -5.85 17.56
CA ASN A 191 -5.71 -4.46 17.43
C ASN A 191 -6.48 -3.98 18.67
N ARG A 192 -7.31 -4.82 19.28
CA ARG A 192 -7.99 -4.49 20.54
C ARG A 192 -6.98 -4.25 21.67
N GLN A 193 -5.98 -5.11 21.81
CA GLN A 193 -4.92 -4.93 22.82
C GLN A 193 -4.16 -3.62 22.63
N ILE A 194 -3.84 -3.25 21.39
CA ILE A 194 -3.18 -1.96 21.10
C ILE A 194 -4.06 -0.78 21.53
N GLN A 195 -5.37 -0.85 21.30
CA GLN A 195 -6.30 0.20 21.76
C GLN A 195 -6.36 0.30 23.29
N ASP A 196 -6.28 -0.83 23.99
CA ASP A 196 -6.28 -0.85 25.46
C ASP A 196 -4.99 -0.28 26.04
N ILE A 197 -3.84 -0.61 25.45
CA ILE A 197 -2.54 -0.01 25.80
C ILE A 197 -2.57 1.51 25.60
N ASN A 198 -3.14 1.97 24.48
CA ASN A 198 -3.28 3.40 24.21
C ASN A 198 -4.16 4.10 25.25
N ARG A 199 -5.24 3.47 25.71
CA ARG A 199 -6.08 4.00 26.79
C ARG A 199 -5.33 4.07 28.12
N GLN A 200 -4.60 3.02 28.49
CA GLN A 200 -3.77 3.00 29.69
C GLN A 200 -2.72 4.12 29.68
N ASN A 201 -2.07 4.35 28.55
CA ASN A 201 -1.10 5.44 28.40
C ASN A 201 -1.74 6.82 28.58
N GLN A 202 -2.99 7.01 28.15
CA GLN A 202 -3.72 8.25 28.39
C GLN A 202 -4.02 8.46 29.88
N ASP A 203 -4.37 7.39 30.60
CA ASP A 203 -4.64 7.48 32.04
C ASP A 203 -3.36 7.77 32.84
N VAL A 204 -2.23 7.16 32.48
CA VAL A 204 -0.91 7.48 33.06
C VAL A 204 -0.56 8.96 32.82
N ASN A 205 -0.80 9.48 31.61
CA ASN A 205 -0.58 10.89 31.31
C ASN A 205 -1.44 11.81 32.18
N ARG A 206 -2.71 11.47 32.42
CA ARG A 206 -3.58 12.23 33.33
C ARG A 206 -3.07 12.18 34.77
N GLN A 207 -2.61 11.03 35.25
CA GLN A 207 -2.02 10.90 36.58
C GLN A 207 -0.78 11.79 36.72
N ASN A 208 0.11 11.78 35.74
CA ASN A 208 1.29 12.64 35.73
C ASN A 208 0.93 14.14 35.75
N GLN A 209 -0.15 14.54 35.06
CA GLN A 209 -0.64 15.92 35.13
C GLN A 209 -1.13 16.28 36.54
N ASN A 210 -1.85 15.38 37.21
CA ASN A 210 -2.31 15.59 38.59
C ASN A 210 -1.13 15.71 39.57
N VAL A 211 -0.11 14.85 39.44
CA VAL A 211 1.11 14.92 40.26
C VAL A 211 1.84 16.25 40.04
N ASN A 212 1.94 16.71 38.79
CA ASN A 212 2.54 18.01 38.50
C ASN A 212 1.78 19.18 39.14
N GLN A 213 0.44 19.14 39.13
CA GLN A 213 -0.37 20.15 39.81
C GLN A 213 -0.14 20.14 41.32
N GLN A 214 -0.14 18.95 41.95
CA GLN A 214 0.16 18.83 43.38
C GLN A 214 1.54 19.38 43.74
N ASN A 215 2.56 19.12 42.93
CA ASN A 215 3.90 19.66 43.13
C ASN A 215 3.92 21.20 43.02
N GLN A 216 3.13 21.79 42.12
CA GLN A 216 2.98 23.25 42.04
C GLN A 216 2.33 23.83 43.29
N ASP A 217 1.32 23.17 43.85
CA ASP A 217 0.65 23.60 45.07
C ASP A 217 1.56 23.49 46.31
N VAL A 218 2.37 22.45 46.39
CA VAL A 218 3.40 22.30 47.43
C VAL A 218 4.42 23.42 47.34
N ASN A 219 4.91 23.73 46.13
CA ASN A 219 5.85 24.84 45.93
C ASN A 219 5.24 26.19 46.33
N ARG A 220 3.96 26.42 46.03
CA ARG A 220 3.26 27.65 46.42
C ARG A 220 3.16 27.78 47.94
N ARG A 221 2.79 26.70 48.64
CA ARG A 221 2.77 26.67 50.12
C ARG A 221 4.14 26.94 50.73
N ASN A 222 5.20 26.33 50.20
CA ASN A 222 6.57 26.57 50.68
C ASN A 222 6.99 28.05 50.51
N GLN A 223 6.60 28.70 49.42
CA GLN A 223 6.86 30.14 49.24
C GLN A 223 6.12 30.99 50.28
N GLU A 224 4.90 30.60 50.64
CA GLU A 224 4.08 31.29 51.64
C GLU A 224 4.67 31.15 53.05
N TYR A 225 5.09 29.94 53.44
CA TYR A 225 5.82 29.72 54.70
C TYR A 225 7.11 30.57 54.77
N ASN A 226 7.85 30.66 53.67
CA ASN A 226 9.05 31.50 53.62
C ASN A 226 8.76 32.99 53.82
N ARG A 227 7.64 33.50 53.27
CA ARG A 227 7.21 34.90 53.51
C ARG A 227 6.84 35.12 54.97
N GLN A 228 6.03 34.25 55.56
CA GLN A 228 5.66 34.33 56.97
C GLN A 228 6.90 34.36 57.87
N ASN A 229 7.89 33.49 57.60
CA ASN A 229 9.15 33.50 58.33
C ASN A 229 9.94 34.82 58.17
N GLN A 230 9.90 35.47 57.02
CA GLN A 230 10.49 36.79 56.83
C GLN A 230 9.75 37.87 57.62
N ASP A 231 8.42 37.83 57.65
CA ASP A 231 7.58 38.78 58.39
C ASP A 231 7.82 38.66 59.90
N VAL A 232 7.90 37.44 60.44
CA VAL A 232 8.25 37.19 61.84
C VAL A 232 9.65 37.73 62.15
N LYS A 233 10.64 37.53 61.26
CA LYS A 233 11.99 38.12 61.43
C LYS A 233 11.94 39.65 61.47
N ARG A 234 11.14 40.28 60.61
CA ARG A 234 10.96 41.75 60.60
C ARG A 234 10.35 42.24 61.91
N GLN A 235 9.28 41.61 62.39
CA GLN A 235 8.65 41.95 63.67
C GLN A 235 9.62 41.83 64.84
N ASN A 236 10.43 40.77 64.90
CA ASN A 236 11.45 40.61 65.93
C ASN A 236 12.57 41.68 65.84
N THR A 237 12.88 42.15 64.64
CA THR A 237 13.86 43.23 64.43
C THR A 237 13.29 44.58 64.85
N GLU A 238 12.00 44.82 64.62
CA GLU A 238 11.29 46.02 65.09
C GLU A 238 11.16 46.05 66.62
N ASN A 239 10.86 44.91 67.25
CA ASN A 239 10.71 44.81 68.70
C ASN A 239 12.04 44.95 69.48
N ASN A 240 13.19 44.71 68.84
CA ASN A 240 14.53 44.85 69.45
C ASN A 240 15.22 46.17 69.10
N ARG A 241 14.51 47.14 68.50
CA ARG A 241 15.11 48.43 68.14
C ARG A 241 15.17 49.35 69.38
N PRO A 242 16.34 49.93 69.74
CA PRO A 242 16.40 50.89 70.84
C PRO A 242 15.51 52.11 70.53
N PRO A 243 14.96 52.78 71.55
CA PRO A 243 13.99 53.87 71.36
C PRO A 243 14.63 54.99 70.54
N VAL A 244 14.02 55.29 69.39
CA VAL A 244 14.41 56.40 68.53
C VAL A 244 13.79 57.67 69.10
N THR A 245 14.60 58.53 69.71
CA THR A 245 14.23 59.91 70.03
C THR A 245 14.01 60.64 68.71
N THR A 246 12.77 61.02 68.41
CA THR A 246 12.42 61.65 67.14
C THR A 246 12.51 63.16 67.29
N GLN A 247 13.50 63.80 66.67
CA GLN A 247 13.35 65.20 66.25
C GLN A 247 12.57 65.19 64.93
N GLN A 248 11.43 65.89 64.91
CA GLN A 248 10.60 66.08 63.74
C GLN A 248 11.40 66.79 62.63
N GLY A 249 11.59 66.11 61.51
CA GLY A 249 12.07 66.69 60.27
C GLY A 249 11.14 66.27 59.14
N ASP A 250 10.48 67.25 58.54
CA ASP A 250 9.56 67.13 57.41
C ASP A 250 10.10 66.23 56.30
N ARG A 251 9.37 65.15 55.99
CA ARG A 251 9.69 64.28 54.83
C ARG A 251 8.84 64.71 53.64
N ASN A 252 9.52 65.23 52.62
CA ASN A 252 8.97 65.63 51.34
C ASN A 252 8.84 64.41 50.40
N GLU A 253 7.65 64.14 49.87
CA GLU A 253 7.21 62.90 49.19
C GLU A 253 7.86 62.59 47.82
N LYS A 254 9.03 63.18 47.49
CA LYS A 254 9.61 63.12 46.14
C LYS A 254 11.02 62.52 46.03
N THR A 255 11.53 61.83 47.05
CA THR A 255 12.85 61.18 47.00
C THR A 255 12.79 59.68 47.33
N ASN A 256 13.68 58.89 46.71
CA ASN A 256 13.82 57.46 47.05
C ASN A 256 14.57 57.28 48.39
N TYR A 257 14.65 56.04 48.89
CA TYR A 257 15.26 55.69 50.19
C TYR A 257 16.72 56.15 50.38
N TYR A 258 17.39 56.59 49.32
CA TYR A 258 18.75 57.16 49.33
C TYR A 258 18.77 58.68 49.11
N GLY A 259 17.64 59.37 49.25
CA GLY A 259 17.53 60.83 49.17
C GLY A 259 17.63 61.43 47.76
N LYS A 260 17.57 60.61 46.69
CA LYS A 260 17.61 61.11 45.31
C LYS A 260 16.20 61.39 44.78
N PRO A 261 15.98 62.49 44.03
CA PRO A 261 14.66 62.83 43.49
C PRO A 261 14.15 61.75 42.52
N ILE A 262 12.93 61.30 42.74
CA ILE A 262 12.27 60.34 41.85
C ILE A 262 11.73 61.13 40.66
N GLY A 263 12.23 60.82 39.46
CA GLY A 263 11.75 61.44 38.23
C GLY A 263 10.25 61.19 37.99
N ASN A 264 9.62 62.04 37.20
CA ASN A 264 8.18 61.96 36.91
C ASN A 264 7.76 60.59 36.37
N SER A 265 6.59 60.11 36.78
CA SER A 265 6.02 58.85 36.29
C SER A 265 5.82 58.88 34.77
N VAL A 266 6.36 57.87 34.08
CA VAL A 266 6.29 57.76 32.62
C VAL A 266 4.88 57.36 32.22
N LYS A 267 4.11 58.29 31.64
CA LYS A 267 2.79 58.02 31.07
C LYS A 267 2.94 57.38 29.69
N VAL A 268 2.34 56.20 29.49
CA VAL A 268 2.31 55.54 28.19
C VAL A 268 1.51 56.41 27.21
N ARG A 269 2.19 56.98 26.20
CA ARG A 269 1.55 57.72 25.09
C ARG A 269 1.16 56.76 23.97
N LYS A 270 0.13 57.09 23.19
CA LYS A 270 -0.42 56.30 22.05
C LYS A 270 0.65 55.73 21.10
N GLU A 271 1.74 56.45 20.91
CA GLU A 271 2.86 56.04 20.05
C GLU A 271 3.59 54.77 20.54
N MET A 272 3.64 54.54 21.86
CA MET A 272 4.25 53.33 22.44
C MET A 272 3.37 52.09 22.28
N GLN A 273 2.05 52.24 22.27
CA GLN A 273 1.11 51.14 21.94
C GLN A 273 1.15 50.79 20.44
N ASN A 274 1.27 51.80 19.57
CA ASN A 274 1.36 51.56 18.13
C ASN A 274 2.62 50.78 17.74
N ARG A 275 3.76 51.00 18.42
CA ARG A 275 5.00 50.25 18.17
C ARG A 275 4.84 48.75 18.40
N GLU A 276 4.11 48.36 19.44
CA GLU A 276 3.90 46.95 19.77
C GLU A 276 2.92 46.28 18.79
N GLN A 277 1.90 47.01 18.32
CA GLN A 277 0.97 46.54 17.29
C GLN A 277 1.66 46.42 15.92
N GLN A 278 2.57 47.35 15.60
CA GLN A 278 3.31 47.34 14.34
C GLN A 278 4.32 46.18 14.31
N GLN A 279 5.01 45.91 15.42
CA GLN A 279 5.87 44.72 15.55
C GLN A 279 5.09 43.41 15.40
N LYS A 280 3.87 43.32 15.95
CA LYS A 280 2.99 42.15 15.77
C LYS A 280 2.49 42.02 14.32
N ALA A 281 2.22 43.13 13.64
CA ALA A 281 1.82 43.14 12.23
C ALA A 281 2.97 42.73 11.29
N ASP A 282 4.19 43.18 11.56
CA ASP A 282 5.37 42.84 10.77
C ASP A 282 5.79 41.37 10.96
N ALA A 283 5.65 40.84 12.17
CA ALA A 283 5.84 39.41 12.44
C ALA A 283 4.84 38.54 11.67
N LYS A 284 3.58 38.97 11.56
CA LYS A 284 2.54 38.27 10.80
C LYS A 284 2.81 38.30 9.29
N LYS A 285 3.21 39.46 8.73
CA LYS A 285 3.61 39.58 7.32
C LYS A 285 4.79 38.67 6.97
N ASN A 286 5.80 38.57 7.85
CA ASN A 286 6.94 37.68 7.64
C ASN A 286 6.54 36.19 7.67
N ALA A 287 5.56 35.81 8.49
CA ALA A 287 5.03 34.44 8.50
C ALA A 287 4.28 34.09 7.21
N ASP A 288 3.43 35.01 6.73
CA ASP A 288 2.67 34.82 5.49
C ASP A 288 3.57 34.77 4.25
N GLN A 289 4.64 35.57 4.21
CA GLN A 289 5.64 35.51 3.13
C GLN A 289 6.40 34.17 3.11
N LYS A 290 6.76 33.62 4.27
CA LYS A 290 7.39 32.30 4.36
C LYS A 290 6.45 31.20 3.85
N ARG A 291 5.18 31.26 4.23
CA ARG A 291 4.17 30.29 3.77
C ARG A 291 3.96 30.35 2.25
N ASN A 292 3.88 31.54 1.67
CA ASN A 292 3.75 31.70 0.22
C ASN A 292 5.00 31.23 -0.55
N ALA A 293 6.20 31.44 -0.01
CA ALA A 293 7.44 30.93 -0.60
C ALA A 293 7.47 29.39 -0.60
N GLU A 294 6.94 28.75 0.44
CA GLU A 294 6.85 27.29 0.55
C GLU A 294 5.83 26.70 -0.45
N VAL A 295 4.66 27.32 -0.59
CA VAL A 295 3.67 26.92 -1.61
C VAL A 295 4.27 27.03 -3.02
N LYS A 296 5.01 28.11 -3.31
CA LYS A 296 5.67 28.30 -4.61
C LYS A 296 6.71 27.20 -4.87
N ARG A 297 7.57 26.87 -3.90
CA ARG A 297 8.55 25.76 -4.03
C ARG A 297 7.88 24.43 -4.32
N ASN A 298 6.79 24.10 -3.63
CA ASN A 298 6.06 22.85 -3.84
C ASN A 298 5.43 22.79 -5.23
N SER A 299 4.92 23.92 -5.74
CA SER A 299 4.38 24.01 -7.10
C SER A 299 5.45 23.83 -8.19
N GLU A 300 6.63 24.41 -8.01
CA GLU A 300 7.77 24.29 -8.93
C GLU A 300 8.33 22.85 -8.95
N GLN A 301 8.39 22.18 -7.80
CA GLN A 301 8.77 20.77 -7.71
C GLN A 301 7.77 19.87 -8.46
N LYS A 302 6.47 20.14 -8.34
CA LYS A 302 5.44 19.40 -9.06
C LYS A 302 5.55 19.58 -10.58
N GLN A 303 5.76 20.81 -11.05
CA GLN A 303 5.97 21.08 -12.48
C GLN A 303 7.24 20.41 -13.02
N LYS A 304 8.35 20.42 -12.27
CA LYS A 304 9.59 19.70 -12.65
C LYS A 304 9.38 18.18 -12.76
N ALA A 305 8.53 17.60 -11.90
CA ALA A 305 8.21 16.18 -11.98
C ALA A 305 7.35 15.85 -13.23
N GLU A 306 6.46 16.75 -13.63
CA GLU A 306 5.62 16.59 -14.82
C GLU A 306 6.41 16.79 -16.14
N THR A 307 7.32 17.77 -16.21
CA THR A 307 8.20 17.93 -17.39
C THR A 307 9.14 16.73 -17.55
N LYS A 308 9.71 16.21 -16.46
CA LYS A 308 10.56 15.01 -16.51
C LYS A 308 9.82 13.78 -17.03
N LYS A 309 8.54 13.60 -16.64
CA LYS A 309 7.66 12.56 -17.21
C LYS A 309 7.39 12.75 -18.71
N THR A 310 7.26 13.99 -19.16
CA THR A 310 6.95 14.31 -20.56
C THR A 310 8.18 14.13 -21.47
N GLU A 311 9.37 14.49 -20.98
CA GLU A 311 10.64 14.25 -21.69
C GLU A 311 10.96 12.75 -21.83
N THR A 312 10.64 11.96 -20.80
CA THR A 312 10.83 10.49 -20.84
C THR A 312 9.93 9.87 -21.91
N LYS A 313 8.67 10.32 -22.02
CA LYS A 313 7.76 9.90 -23.10
C LYS A 313 8.27 10.30 -24.50
N LYS A 314 8.77 11.53 -24.67
CA LYS A 314 9.34 11.97 -25.98
C LYS A 314 10.61 11.22 -26.37
N SER A 315 11.46 10.82 -25.42
CA SER A 315 12.64 10.00 -25.70
C SER A 315 12.27 8.56 -26.11
N GLU A 316 11.18 8.03 -25.56
CA GLU A 316 10.64 6.73 -25.96
C GLU A 316 10.02 6.78 -27.37
N GLU A 317 9.37 7.89 -27.72
CA GLU A 317 8.76 8.11 -29.05
C GLU A 317 9.82 8.31 -30.15
N LYS A 318 10.86 9.12 -29.91
CA LYS A 318 11.99 9.27 -30.85
C LYS A 318 12.76 7.96 -31.07
N ASN A 319 12.83 7.10 -30.06
CA ASN A 319 13.44 5.77 -30.20
C ASN A 319 12.56 4.81 -31.03
N LYS A 320 11.24 5.03 -31.11
CA LYS A 320 10.35 4.32 -32.04
C LYS A 320 10.53 4.81 -33.48
N GLU A 321 10.55 6.13 -33.72
CA GLU A 321 10.76 6.68 -35.07
C GLU A 321 12.13 6.31 -35.68
N LYS A 322 13.21 6.29 -34.89
CA LYS A 322 14.53 5.83 -35.36
C LYS A 322 14.55 4.36 -35.78
N LYS A 323 13.71 3.50 -35.18
CA LYS A 323 13.57 2.10 -35.58
C LYS A 323 12.78 1.96 -36.89
N GLU A 324 11.83 2.84 -37.14
CA GLU A 324 11.05 2.85 -38.39
C GLU A 324 11.84 3.44 -39.58
N SER A 325 12.64 4.49 -39.36
CA SER A 325 13.50 5.07 -40.41
C SER A 325 14.68 4.17 -40.81
N GLY A 326 15.13 3.28 -39.92
CA GLY A 326 16.19 2.30 -40.21
C GLY A 326 15.74 1.15 -41.12
N SER A 327 14.43 1.02 -41.37
CA SER A 327 13.86 -0.04 -42.21
C SER A 327 13.79 0.32 -43.70
N VAL A 328 14.05 1.59 -44.09
CA VAL A 328 13.90 2.07 -45.47
C VAL A 328 15.18 1.90 -46.32
N TYR A 329 16.32 1.59 -45.71
CA TYR A 329 17.61 1.39 -46.41
C TYR A 329 18.06 -0.09 -46.52
N ARG A 330 17.13 -1.04 -46.47
CA ARG A 330 17.41 -2.45 -46.79
C ARG A 330 16.36 -2.98 -47.77
N ARG A 331 16.58 -2.70 -49.05
CA ARG A 331 16.09 -3.53 -50.15
C ARG A 331 17.18 -3.66 -51.20
#